data_AF-Q9Z749-F1
#
_entry.id   AF-Q9Z749-F1
#
_cell.length_a   1.000
_cell.length_b   1.000
_cell.length_c   1.000
_cell.angle_alpha   90.00
_cell.angle_beta   90.00
_cell.angle_gamma   90.00
#
_symmetry.space_group_name_H-M   'P 1'
#
loop_
_entity.id
_entity.type
_entity.pdbx_description
1 polymer ?
#
loop_
_entity_poly.entity_id
_entity_poly.type
_entity_poly.pdbx_seq_one_letter_code
_entity_poly.pdbx_strand_id
1 'polypeptide(L)'
;MRDRLGSLSLILKVKIHKYLDTLHNQKRLALTVSRNIQATNKRIADLHLERYEHFISRDNIKHYDILLEYLKTLQSSLYKQQSESLRFLEIHHQQLQELINRRKIIEKIKNNKYSKDQEIGT
;
A
#
# COMPACT_ATOMS: atom_id res chain seq x y z
N MET A 1 -5.25 -29.55 -24.70
CA MET A 1 -4.23 -28.88 -23.84
C MET A 1 -4.00 -27.41 -24.22
N ARG A 2 -4.06 -27.04 -25.50
CA ARG A 2 -3.84 -25.67 -26.01
C ARG A 2 -4.77 -24.64 -25.38
N ASP A 3 -6.08 -24.93 -25.39
CA ASP A 3 -7.10 -24.04 -24.85
C ASP A 3 -7.02 -23.89 -23.34
N ARG A 4 -6.56 -24.94 -22.63
CA ARG A 4 -6.38 -24.92 -21.18
C ARG A 4 -5.27 -23.93 -20.77
N LEU A 5 -4.14 -23.91 -21.47
CA LEU A 5 -3.05 -22.95 -21.20
C LEU A 5 -3.45 -21.52 -21.57
N GLY A 6 -4.18 -21.33 -22.67
CA GLY A 6 -4.76 -20.04 -23.06
C GLY A 6 -5.72 -19.50 -22.00
N SER A 7 -6.67 -20.33 -21.55
CA SER A 7 -7.61 -19.99 -20.48
C SER A 7 -6.91 -19.68 -19.16
N LEU A 8 -5.90 -20.46 -18.77
CA LEU A 8 -5.11 -20.20 -17.55
C LEU A 8 -4.37 -18.85 -17.62
N SER A 9 -3.76 -18.53 -18.76
CA SER A 9 -3.10 -17.23 -18.95
C SER A 9 -4.10 -16.07 -18.87
N LEU A 10 -5.28 -16.23 -19.47
CA LEU A 10 -6.34 -15.22 -19.41
C LEU A 10 -6.85 -15.02 -17.97
N ILE A 11 -7.12 -16.10 -17.24
CA ILE A 11 -7.53 -16.05 -15.83
C ILE A 11 -6.47 -15.32 -14.99
N LEU A 12 -5.19 -15.64 -15.18
CA LEU A 12 -4.11 -14.96 -14.46
C LEU A 12 -4.02 -13.48 -14.84
N LYS A 13 -4.20 -13.12 -16.12
CA LYS A 13 -4.22 -11.72 -16.57
C LYS A 13 -5.33 -10.93 -15.85
N VAL A 14 -6.54 -11.48 -15.76
CA VAL A 14 -7.66 -10.86 -15.04
C VAL A 14 -7.37 -10.73 -13.54
N LYS A 15 -6.81 -11.78 -12.91
CA LYS A 15 -6.42 -11.74 -11.49
C LYS A 15 -5.36 -10.70 -11.21
N ILE A 16 -4.31 -10.62 -12.04
CA ILE A 16 -3.24 -9.62 -11.95
C ILE A 16 -3.82 -8.21 -12.02
N HIS A 17 -4.74 -7.95 -12.96
CA HIS A 17 -5.36 -6.63 -13.10
C HIS A 17 -6.15 -6.23 -11.84
N LYS A 18 -7.01 -7.12 -11.31
CA LYS A 18 -7.76 -6.87 -10.07
C LYS A 18 -6.84 -6.63 -8.86
N TYR A 19 -5.72 -7.36 -8.77
CA TYR A 19 -4.73 -7.17 -7.71
C TYR A 19 -4.04 -5.81 -7.80
N LEU A 20 -3.72 -5.36 -9.02
CA LEU A 20 -3.13 -4.04 -9.25
C LEU A 20 -4.07 -2.92 -8.79
N ASP A 21 -5.35 -2.99 -9.12
CA ASP A 21 -6.32 -1.98 -8.68
C ASP A 21 -6.43 -1.91 -7.15
N THR A 22 -6.45 -3.07 -6.49
CA THR A 22 -6.45 -3.17 -5.03
C THR A 22 -5.19 -2.53 -4.43
N LEU A 23 -4.01 -2.85 -4.98
CA LEU A 23 -2.74 -2.29 -4.53
C LEU A 23 -2.67 -0.77 -4.73
N HIS A 24 -3.17 -0.26 -5.85
CA HIS A 24 -3.24 1.18 -6.11
C HIS A 24 -4.11 1.90 -5.08
N ASN A 25 -5.28 1.36 -4.78
CA ASN A 25 -6.18 1.92 -3.76
C ASN A 25 -5.51 1.95 -2.39
N GLN A 26 -4.85 0.85 -2.01
CA GLN A 26 -4.17 0.74 -0.72
C GLN A 26 -2.96 1.67 -0.62
N LYS A 27 -2.22 1.85 -1.72
CA LYS A 27 -1.13 2.83 -1.80
C LYS A 27 -1.64 4.26 -1.61
N ARG A 28 -2.82 4.58 -2.17
CA ARG A 28 -3.46 5.89 -1.97
C ARG A 28 -3.89 6.11 -0.51
N LEU A 29 -4.42 5.08 0.15
CA LEU A 29 -4.75 5.13 1.57
C LEU A 29 -3.49 5.34 2.43
N ALA A 30 -2.43 4.58 2.18
CA ALA A 30 -1.15 4.73 2.89
C ALA A 30 -0.56 6.15 2.73
N LEU A 31 -0.63 6.73 1.52
CA LEU A 31 -0.24 8.12 1.27
C LEU A 31 -1.09 9.12 2.07
N THR A 32 -2.39 8.86 2.18
CA THR A 32 -3.31 9.71 2.96
C THR A 32 -2.96 9.67 4.44
N VAL A 33 -2.73 8.48 4.99
CA VAL A 33 -2.27 8.32 6.39
C VAL A 33 -0.95 9.04 6.61
N SER A 34 0.01 8.91 5.69
CA SER A 34 1.30 9.60 5.78
C SER A 34 1.16 11.13 5.82
N ARG A 35 0.27 11.71 5.00
CA ARG A 35 -0.04 13.14 5.04
C ARG A 35 -0.70 13.55 6.36
N ASN A 36 -1.59 12.72 6.89
CA ASN A 36 -2.24 12.99 8.18
C ASN A 36 -1.23 12.97 9.33
N ILE A 37 -0.24 12.08 9.30
CA ILE A 37 0.88 12.08 10.26
C ILE A 37 1.66 13.39 10.17
N GLN A 38 2.04 13.82 8.97
CA GLN A 38 2.76 15.08 8.77
C GLN A 38 1.97 16.28 9.30
N ALA A 39 0.67 16.35 9.01
CA ALA A 39 -0.20 17.42 9.49
C ALA A 39 -0.36 17.39 11.02
N THR A 40 -0.49 16.21 11.62
CA THR A 40 -0.60 16.04 13.08
C THR A 40 0.70 16.45 13.77
N ASN A 41 1.85 16.04 13.23
CA ASN A 41 3.16 16.42 13.75
C ASN A 41 3.37 17.93 13.69
N LYS A 42 2.95 18.57 12.59
CA LYS A 42 3.00 20.02 12.46
C LYS A 42 2.13 20.69 13.52
N ARG A 43 0.88 20.25 13.71
CA ARG A 43 -0.01 20.80 14.75
C ARG A 43 0.58 20.67 16.16
N ILE A 44 1.22 19.54 16.47
CA ILE A 44 1.91 19.36 17.76
C ILE A 44 3.05 20.37 17.92
N ALA A 45 3.85 20.57 16.86
CA ALA A 45 4.96 21.53 16.88
C ALA A 45 4.48 22.98 17.01
N ASP A 46 3.46 23.37 16.24
CA ASP A 46 2.84 24.71 16.29
C ASP A 46 2.29 24.98 17.70
N LEU A 47 1.60 24.00 18.28
CA LEU A 47 1.08 24.08 19.65
C LEU A 47 2.22 24.28 20.67
N HIS A 48 3.31 23.50 20.57
CA HIS A 48 4.49 23.70 21.41
C HIS A 48 5.10 25.09 21.29
N LEU A 49 5.16 25.66 20.08
CA LEU A 49 5.66 27.00 19.84
C LEU A 49 4.75 28.06 20.48
N GLU A 50 3.44 27.97 20.29
CA GLU A 50 2.47 28.90 20.91
C GLU A 50 2.59 28.91 22.44
N ARG A 51 2.80 27.75 23.07
CA ARG A 51 3.03 27.66 24.51
C ARG A 51 4.36 28.26 24.94
N TYR A 52 5.38 28.19 24.11
CA TYR A 52 6.67 28.84 24.39
C TYR A 52 6.57 30.36 24.27
N GLU A 53 5.87 30.85 23.24
CA GLU A 53 5.73 32.29 22.93
C GLU A 53 4.76 33.01 23.87
N HIS A 54 3.72 32.31 24.36
CA HIS A 54 2.71 32.90 25.23
C HIS A 54 2.78 32.33 26.63
N PHE A 55 2.86 33.21 27.65
CA PHE A 55 2.72 32.79 29.04
C PHE A 55 1.24 32.42 29.29
N ILE A 56 0.91 31.15 29.11
CA ILE A 56 -0.45 30.63 29.15
C ILE A 56 -1.00 30.68 30.60
N SER A 57 -2.18 31.29 30.80
CA SER A 57 -2.88 31.30 32.09
C SER A 57 -3.28 29.88 32.53
N ARG A 58 -3.58 29.69 33.82
CA ARG A 58 -3.84 28.35 34.40
C ARG A 58 -4.96 27.56 33.70
N ASP A 59 -6.00 28.25 33.23
CA ASP A 59 -7.11 27.60 32.49
C ASP A 59 -6.73 27.27 31.05
N ASN A 60 -5.92 28.09 30.41
CA ASN A 60 -5.43 27.81 29.06
C ASN A 60 -4.40 26.66 29.08
N ILE A 61 -3.65 26.45 30.17
CA ILE A 61 -2.73 25.31 30.34
C ILE A 61 -3.50 23.98 30.30
N LYS A 62 -4.66 23.89 30.97
CA LYS A 62 -5.48 22.66 30.97
C LYS A 62 -6.01 22.33 29.57
N HIS A 63 -6.52 23.33 28.86
CA HIS A 63 -7.01 23.14 27.49
C HIS A 63 -5.88 22.71 26.55
N TYR A 64 -4.69 23.29 26.71
CA TYR A 64 -3.49 22.90 26.00
C TYR A 64 -3.12 21.44 26.24
N ASP A 65 -3.05 21.01 27.50
CA ASP A 65 -2.61 19.66 27.85
C ASP A 65 -3.60 18.61 27.30
N ILE A 66 -4.92 18.87 27.38
CA ILE A 66 -5.96 18.02 26.78
C ILE A 66 -5.79 17.93 25.26
N LEU A 67 -5.58 19.06 24.58
CA LEU A 67 -5.40 19.08 23.13
C LEU A 67 -4.11 18.35 22.71
N LEU A 68 -3.02 18.53 23.46
CA LEU A 68 -1.77 17.83 23.21
C LEU A 68 -1.90 16.32 23.39
N GLU A 69 -2.59 15.89 24.46
CA GLU A 69 -2.87 14.47 24.70
C GLU A 69 -3.70 13.85 23.57
N TYR A 70 -4.74 14.57 23.12
CA TYR A 70 -5.53 14.17 21.97
C TYR A 70 -4.68 14.01 20.71
N LEU A 71 -3.83 15.00 20.39
CA LEU A 71 -2.97 14.96 19.21
C LEU A 71 -1.94 13.83 19.28
N LYS A 72 -1.36 13.54 20.45
CA LYS A 72 -0.45 12.41 20.66
C LYS A 72 -1.16 11.06 20.48
N THR A 73 -2.40 10.97 20.96
CA THR A 73 -3.24 9.77 20.78
C THR A 73 -3.56 9.56 19.31
N LEU A 74 -3.96 10.62 18.61
CA LEU A 74 -4.19 10.59 17.16
C LEU A 74 -2.93 10.20 16.39
N GLN A 75 -1.79 10.79 16.70
CA GLN A 75 -0.49 10.46 16.11
C GLN A 75 -0.17 8.96 16.27
N SER A 76 -0.33 8.43 17.48
CA SER A 76 -0.10 7.00 17.77
C SER A 76 -1.03 6.09 16.96
N SER A 77 -2.31 6.47 16.82
CA SER A 77 -3.28 5.74 16.00
C SER A 77 -2.90 5.74 14.52
N LEU A 78 -2.50 6.91 13.99
CA LEU A 78 -2.07 7.04 12.60
C LEU A 78 -0.81 6.22 12.30
N TYR A 79 0.15 6.16 13.21
CA TYR A 79 1.34 5.30 13.04
C TYR A 79 0.99 3.81 12.98
N LYS A 80 0.03 3.35 13.81
CA LYS A 80 -0.48 1.97 13.73
C LYS A 80 -1.12 1.70 12.37
N GLN A 81 -2.01 2.58 11.91
CA GLN A 81 -2.64 2.47 10.59
C GLN A 81 -1.62 2.46 9.44
N GLN A 82 -0.57 3.27 9.55
CA GLN A 82 0.51 3.31 8.56
C GLN A 82 1.27 1.99 8.51
N SER A 83 1.64 1.44 9.68
CA SER A 83 2.33 0.16 9.79
C SER A 83 1.51 -0.98 9.18
N GLU A 84 0.22 -1.05 9.50
CA GLU A 84 -0.70 -2.04 8.93
C GLU A 84 -0.82 -1.90 7.41
N SER A 85 -0.95 -0.67 6.91
CA SER A 85 -1.03 -0.38 5.47
C SER A 85 0.25 -0.80 4.74
N LEU A 86 1.42 -0.54 5.32
CA LEU A 86 2.71 -0.94 4.74
C LEU A 86 2.86 -2.46 4.71
N ARG A 87 2.52 -3.15 5.81
CA ARG A 87 2.54 -4.62 5.88
C ARG A 87 1.60 -5.24 4.86
N PHE A 88 0.39 -4.69 4.72
CA PHE A 88 -0.55 -5.11 3.69
C PHE A 88 0.05 -4.96 2.29
N LEU A 89 0.63 -3.80 1.98
CA LEU A 89 1.24 -3.54 0.67
C LEU A 89 2.37 -4.52 0.35
N GLU A 90 3.23 -4.84 1.33
CA GLU A 90 4.33 -5.79 1.16
C GLU A 90 3.83 -7.20 0.80
N ILE A 91 2.88 -7.73 1.59
CA ILE A 91 2.30 -9.06 1.35
C ILE A 91 1.64 -9.13 -0.03
N HIS A 92 0.82 -8.14 -0.36
CA HIS A 92 0.09 -8.14 -1.63
C HIS A 92 1.02 -7.91 -2.83
N HIS A 93 2.12 -7.18 -2.66
CA HIS A 93 3.14 -7.04 -3.70
C HIS A 93 3.83 -8.37 -4.00
N GLN A 94 4.20 -9.13 -2.95
CA GLN A 94 4.78 -10.48 -3.12
C GLN A 94 3.82 -11.43 -3.84
N GLN A 95 2.54 -11.43 -3.45
CA GLN A 95 1.51 -12.24 -4.10
C GLN A 95 1.31 -11.87 -5.58
N LEU A 96 1.30 -10.57 -5.90
CA LEU A 96 1.21 -10.11 -7.28
C LEU A 96 2.42 -10.58 -8.10
N GLN A 97 3.63 -10.48 -7.53
CA GLN A 97 4.85 -10.93 -8.19
C GLN A 97 4.80 -12.43 -8.49
N GLU A 98 4.26 -13.23 -7.57
CA GLU A 98 4.06 -14.65 -7.78
C GLU A 98 3.08 -14.94 -8.93
N LEU A 99 1.94 -14.24 -8.99
CA LEU A 99 0.98 -14.37 -10.09
C LEU A 99 1.59 -14.01 -11.45
N ILE A 100 2.39 -12.94 -11.50
CA ILE A 100 3.13 -12.52 -12.71
C ILE A 100 4.12 -13.61 -13.12
N ASN A 101 4.88 -14.17 -12.19
CA ASN A 101 5.84 -15.23 -12.46
C ASN A 101 5.15 -16.50 -12.99
N ARG A 102 4.05 -16.92 -12.35
CA ARG A 102 3.23 -18.05 -12.84
C ARG A 102 2.73 -17.81 -14.26
N ARG A 103 2.25 -16.60 -14.58
CA ARG A 103 1.82 -16.25 -15.94
C ARG A 103 2.99 -16.31 -16.93
N LYS A 104 4.17 -15.79 -16.57
CA LYS A 104 5.38 -15.88 -17.42
C LYS A 104 5.76 -17.32 -17.73
N ILE A 105 5.69 -18.22 -16.74
CA ILE A 105 5.97 -19.65 -16.94
C ILE A 105 4.97 -20.27 -17.93
N ILE A 106 3.67 -19.99 -17.76
CA ILE A 106 2.64 -20.49 -18.69
C ILE A 106 2.87 -19.98 -20.11
N GLU A 107 3.20 -18.71 -20.28
CA GLU A 107 3.51 -18.13 -21.59
C GLU A 107 4.78 -18.76 -22.20
N LYS A 108 5.82 -19.02 -21.40
CA LYS A 108 7.02 -19.74 -21.86
C LYS A 108 6.68 -21.17 -22.31
N ILE A 109 5.90 -21.92 -21.55
CA ILE A 109 5.46 -23.29 -21.93
C ILE A 109 4.66 -23.23 -23.23
N LYS A 110 3.74 -22.27 -23.34
CA LYS A 110 2.95 -22.04 -24.54
C LYS A 110 3.85 -21.80 -25.76
N ASN A 111 4.84 -20.92 -25.65
CA ASN A 111 5.72 -20.54 -26.75
C ASN A 111 6.75 -21.63 -27.10
N ASN A 112 7.39 -22.28 -26.11
CA ASN A 112 8.37 -23.35 -26.36
C ASN A 112 7.73 -24.58 -27.00
N LYS A 113 6.46 -24.87 -26.70
CA LYS A 113 5.73 -25.95 -27.37
C LYS A 113 5.57 -25.68 -28.87
N TYR A 114 5.47 -24.42 -29.29
CA TYR A 114 5.33 -24.05 -30.70
C TYR A 114 6.65 -23.85 -31.43
N SER A 115 7.76 -23.66 -30.72
CA SER A 115 9.09 -23.61 -31.34
C SER A 115 9.53 -24.98 -31.87
N LYS A 116 9.19 -26.08 -31.19
CA LYS A 116 9.55 -27.44 -31.64
C LYS A 116 8.68 -27.97 -32.78
N ASP A 117 7.41 -27.56 -32.82
CA ASP A 117 6.48 -27.99 -33.88
C ASP A 117 6.70 -27.23 -35.20
N GLN A 118 7.49 -26.15 -35.21
CA GLN A 118 7.86 -25.39 -36.41
C GLN A 118 9.14 -25.90 -37.10
N GLU A 119 9.96 -26.72 -36.44
CA GLU A 119 11.21 -27.25 -37.01
C GLU A 119 11.03 -28.58 -37.76
N ILE A 120 9.83 -29.20 -37.74
CA ILE A 120 9.55 -30.49 -38.41
C ILE A 120 8.94 -30.28 -39.82
N GLY A 121 9.08 -29.08 -40.39
CA GLY A 121 8.43 -28.68 -41.64
C GLY A 121 9.35 -27.99 -42.65
N THR A 122 10.51 -28.58 -42.92
CA THR A 122 11.37 -28.35 -44.10
C THR A 122 12.15 -29.61 -44.39
#